data_AF-A0A248HCY9-F1
#
_entry.id   AF-A0A248HCY9-F1
#
_cell.length_a   1.000
_cell.length_b   1.000
_cell.length_c   1.000
_cell.angle_alpha   90.00
_cell.angle_beta   90.00
_cell.angle_gamma   90.00
#
_symmetry.space_group_name_H-M   'P 1'
#
loop_
_entity.id
_entity.type
_entity.pdbx_description
1 polymer ?
#
loop_
_entity_poly.entity_id
_entity_poly.type
_entity_poly.pdbx_seq_one_letter_code
_entity_poly.pdbx_strand_id
1 'polypeptide(L)'
;RLVNNQIIIPQTGLYFVYSQASFRVSCNDGDEEGAGKRLTPLSHRIWRYSDSIGSRASLMSAVRSACQNTAQEDNYGVGQGWYNA
;
A
#
# COMPACT_ATOMS: atom_id res chain seq x y z
N ARG A 1 -8.40 -18.51 13.66
CA ARG A 1 -8.58 -19.35 12.45
C ARG A 1 -8.62 -18.45 11.21
N LEU A 2 -8.24 -18.95 10.03
CA LEU A 2 -8.33 -18.22 8.76
C LEU A 2 -9.53 -18.75 7.97
N VAL A 3 -10.45 -17.88 7.58
CA VAL A 3 -11.64 -18.23 6.79
C VAL A 3 -11.83 -17.13 5.73
N ASN A 4 -11.97 -17.50 4.45
CA ASN A 4 -12.19 -16.54 3.35
C ASN A 4 -11.18 -15.39 3.34
N ASN A 5 -9.89 -15.71 3.56
CA ASN A 5 -8.79 -14.74 3.68
C ASN A 5 -8.96 -13.70 4.81
N GLN A 6 -9.64 -14.08 5.89
CA GLN A 6 -9.87 -13.24 7.07
C GLN A 6 -9.50 -14.00 8.35
N ILE A 7 -8.85 -13.29 9.28
CA ILE A 7 -8.51 -13.84 10.59
C ILE A 7 -9.72 -13.68 11.51
N ILE A 8 -10.29 -14.80 11.95
CA ILE A 8 -11.37 -14.81 12.93
C ILE A 8 -10.76 -14.85 14.33
N ILE A 9 -11.05 -13.81 15.10
CA ILE A 9 -10.69 -13.69 16.51
C ILE A 9 -11.60 -14.61 17.32
N PRO A 10 -11.05 -15.64 18.01
CA PRO A 10 -11.87 -16.69 18.63
C PRO A 10 -12.47 -16.27 19.97
N GLN A 11 -11.84 -15.32 20.68
CA GLN A 11 -12.22 -14.90 22.02
C GLN A 11 -12.00 -13.40 22.19
N THR A 12 -12.77 -12.77 23.06
CA THR A 12 -12.60 -11.35 23.40
C THR A 12 -11.28 -11.16 24.16
N GLY A 13 -10.50 -10.18 23.76
CA GLY A 13 -9.24 -9.85 24.40
C GLY A 13 -8.46 -8.76 23.67
N LEU A 14 -7.32 -8.38 24.24
CA LEU A 14 -6.38 -7.49 23.59
C LEU A 14 -5.46 -8.30 22.70
N TYR A 15 -5.34 -7.88 21.43
CA TYR A 15 -4.50 -8.53 20.44
C TYR A 15 -3.53 -7.50 19.86
N PHE A 16 -2.25 -7.85 19.82
CA PHE A 16 -1.28 -7.12 19.03
C PHE A 16 -1.39 -7.59 17.57
N VAL A 17 -1.83 -6.69 16.69
CA VAL A 17 -2.01 -6.96 15.25
C VAL A 17 -0.94 -6.19 14.49
N TYR A 18 -0.27 -6.84 13.56
CA TYR A 18 0.69 -6.23 12.65
C TYR A 18 0.53 -6.84 11.25
N SER A 19 0.97 -6.10 10.25
CA SER A 19 1.10 -6.60 8.88
C SER A 19 2.15 -5.77 8.15
N GLN A 20 2.89 -6.41 7.25
CA GLN A 20 3.79 -5.76 6.31
C GLN A 20 3.41 -6.20 4.90
N ALA A 21 3.44 -5.25 3.96
CA ALA A 21 3.28 -5.52 2.54
C ALA A 21 4.48 -4.88 1.83
N SER A 22 5.02 -5.55 0.82
CA SER A 22 6.04 -4.97 -0.04
C SER A 22 5.51 -4.81 -1.46
N PHE A 23 5.86 -3.68 -2.06
CA PHE A 23 5.44 -3.30 -3.40
C PHE A 23 6.67 -3.07 -4.28
N ARG A 24 6.61 -3.56 -5.51
CA ARG A 24 7.56 -3.20 -6.57
C ARG A 24 6.79 -2.55 -7.71
N VAL A 25 7.10 -1.28 -7.98
CA VAL A 25 6.40 -0.48 -8.99
C VAL A 25 7.36 -0.14 -10.11
N SER A 26 6.96 -0.40 -11.35
CA SER A 26 7.63 0.14 -12.54
C SER A 26 7.10 1.54 -12.79
N CYS A 27 7.97 2.54 -12.69
CA CYS A 27 7.64 3.91 -13.04
C CYS A 27 8.02 4.15 -14.50
N ASN A 28 7.02 4.41 -15.35
CA ASN A 28 7.25 4.78 -16.74
C ASN A 28 7.34 6.31 -16.86
N ASP A 29 8.40 6.80 -17.49
CA ASP A 29 8.63 8.23 -17.75
C ASP A 29 8.05 8.67 -19.12
N GLY A 30 7.14 7.89 -19.71
CA GLY A 30 6.57 8.16 -21.03
C GLY A 30 6.01 9.59 -21.17
N ASP A 31 6.29 10.20 -22.32
CA ASP A 31 6.11 11.60 -22.75
C ASP A 31 4.67 12.15 -22.67
N GLU A 32 3.98 12.03 -21.53
CA GLU A 32 2.80 12.86 -21.27
C GLU A 32 3.28 14.23 -20.76
N GLU A 33 3.61 15.10 -21.71
CA GLU A 33 3.67 16.56 -21.54
C GLU A 33 2.27 17.08 -21.15
N GLY A 34 1.87 16.84 -19.90
CA GLY A 34 0.55 17.23 -19.42
C GLY A 34 0.38 17.03 -17.92
N ALA A 35 0.44 18.15 -17.17
CA ALA A 35 0.01 18.30 -15.77
C ALA A 35 0.34 17.14 -14.81
N GLY A 36 1.62 17.05 -14.43
CA GLY A 36 2.09 16.37 -13.22
C GLY A 36 2.35 14.87 -13.41
N LYS A 37 3.63 14.47 -13.32
CA LYS A 37 4.00 13.04 -13.22
C LYS A 37 3.11 12.37 -12.17
N ARG A 38 2.30 11.40 -12.60
CA ARG A 38 1.24 10.80 -11.76
C ARG A 38 1.91 10.03 -10.61
N LEU A 39 1.92 10.63 -9.42
CA LEU A 39 2.24 9.91 -8.18
C LEU A 39 1.32 8.68 -8.10
N THR A 40 1.91 7.51 -7.91
CA THR A 40 1.13 6.26 -7.78
C THR A 40 0.95 5.95 -6.29
N PRO A 41 -0.25 6.15 -5.70
CA PRO A 41 -0.46 5.88 -4.29
C PRO A 41 -0.52 4.37 -4.05
N LEU A 42 0.34 3.89 -3.16
CA LEU A 42 0.33 2.53 -2.62
C LEU A 42 -0.30 2.57 -1.25
N SER A 43 -1.28 1.71 -0.99
CA SER A 43 -1.96 1.66 0.30
C SER A 43 -1.98 0.26 0.86
N HIS A 44 -1.79 0.17 2.17
CA HIS A 44 -1.89 -1.07 2.92
C HIS A 44 -2.78 -0.80 4.13
N ARG A 45 -3.88 -1.56 4.24
CA ARG A 45 -4.94 -1.33 5.22
C ARG A 45 -5.33 -2.61 5.91
N ILE A 46 -5.49 -2.53 7.22
CA ILE A 46 -5.98 -3.59 8.07
C ILE A 46 -7.37 -3.18 8.55
N TRP A 47 -8.37 -3.98 8.19
CA TRP A 47 -9.77 -3.73 8.54
C TRP A 47 -10.22 -4.68 9.64
N ARG A 48 -11.03 -4.18 10.57
CA ARG A 48 -11.78 -4.97 11.53
C ARG A 48 -13.25 -4.94 11.16
N TYR A 49 -13.87 -6.10 11.11
CA TYR A 49 -15.33 -6.22 11.02
C TYR A 49 -15.83 -6.87 12.32
N SER A 50 -16.99 -6.41 12.80
CA SER A 50 -17.73 -7.08 13.87
C SER A 50 -19.21 -6.87 13.67
N ASP A 51 -20.02 -7.90 13.92
CA ASP A 51 -21.47 -7.84 13.72
C ASP A 51 -22.14 -6.73 14.53
N SER A 52 -21.61 -6.40 15.72
CA SER A 52 -22.10 -5.29 16.55
C SER A 52 -21.91 -3.89 15.92
N ILE A 53 -20.95 -3.74 15.01
CA ILE A 53 -20.71 -2.49 14.26
C ILE A 53 -21.38 -2.55 12.89
N GLY A 54 -21.56 -3.76 12.34
CA GLY A 54 -22.21 -4.00 11.04
C GLY A 54 -21.40 -3.48 9.83
N SER A 55 -20.16 -3.03 10.02
CA SER A 55 -19.32 -2.48 8.96
C SER A 55 -17.83 -2.70 9.22
N ARG A 56 -17.02 -2.50 8.16
CA ARG A 56 -15.55 -2.57 8.24
C ARG A 56 -15.01 -1.25 8.80
N ALA A 57 -14.32 -1.32 9.92
CA ALA A 57 -13.61 -0.20 10.54
C ALA A 57 -12.10 -0.32 10.30
N SER A 58 -11.42 0.78 9.99
CA SER A 58 -9.97 0.78 9.78
C SER A 58 -9.27 0.60 11.13
N LEU A 59 -8.50 -0.47 11.29
CA LEU A 59 -7.65 -0.68 12.46
C LEU A 59 -6.31 0.04 12.29
N MET A 60 -5.70 -0.11 11.10
CA MET A 60 -4.46 0.55 10.73
C MET A 60 -4.47 0.82 9.22
N SER A 61 -3.91 1.95 8.80
CA SER A 61 -3.79 2.34 7.40
C SER A 61 -2.48 3.06 7.16
N ALA A 62 -1.76 2.67 6.12
CA ALA A 62 -0.56 3.35 5.64
C ALA A 62 -0.68 3.62 4.14
N VAL A 63 -0.16 4.78 3.72
CA VAL A 63 -0.09 5.19 2.30
C VAL A 63 1.32 5.69 2.00
N ARG A 64 1.84 5.32 0.84
CA ARG A 64 3.11 5.79 0.28
C ARG A 64 2.89 6.25 -1.15
N SER A 65 3.57 7.31 -1.58
CA SER A 65 3.53 7.78 -2.96
C SER A 65 4.73 7.20 -3.71
N ALA A 66 4.47 6.34 -4.68
CA ALA A 66 5.48 5.84 -5.61
C ALA A 66 5.63 6.79 -6.81
N CYS A 67 6.75 6.67 -7.52
CA CYS A 67 7.07 7.46 -8.71
C CYS A 67 7.11 8.98 -8.44
N GLN A 68 7.53 9.38 -7.22
CA GLN A 68 7.84 10.77 -6.93
C GLN A 68 9.06 11.19 -7.73
N ASN A 69 8.88 12.26 -8.48
CA ASN A 69 9.81 12.76 -9.46
C ASN A 69 10.99 13.52 -8.83
N THR A 70 11.60 12.94 -7.81
CA THR A 70 12.87 13.39 -7.25
C THR A 70 13.93 12.46 -7.79
N ALA A 71 14.81 13.02 -8.63
CA ALA A 71 16.07 12.43 -9.06
C ALA A 71 16.56 11.38 -8.06
N GLN A 72 16.29 10.11 -8.33
CA GLN A 72 17.07 9.04 -7.74
C GLN A 72 18.40 9.11 -8.47
N GLU A 73 19.33 9.84 -7.87
CA GLU A 73 20.75 9.73 -8.16
C GLU A 73 21.11 8.24 -8.30
N ASP A 74 21.86 7.94 -9.36
CA ASP A 74 22.59 6.69 -9.58
C ASP A 74 21.84 5.48 -10.18
N ASN A 75 21.13 5.67 -11.30
CA ASN A 75 21.26 4.67 -12.37
C ASN A 75 21.02 5.26 -13.78
N TYR A 76 22.10 5.40 -14.54
CA TYR A 76 22.06 5.72 -15.96
C TYR A 76 21.39 4.56 -16.73
N GLY A 77 20.09 4.68 -16.95
CA GLY A 77 19.32 3.79 -17.81
C GLY A 77 18.06 4.52 -18.27
N VAL A 78 18.08 5.01 -19.51
CA VAL A 78 16.94 5.67 -20.15
C VAL A 78 15.70 4.77 -20.06
N GLY A 79 14.71 5.17 -19.26
CA GLY A 79 13.31 4.76 -19.43
C GLY A 79 12.66 3.85 -18.38
N GLN A 80 13.34 3.33 -17.34
CA GLN A 80 12.67 2.48 -16.33
C GLN A 80 13.28 2.61 -14.92
N GLY A 81 12.61 3.39 -14.04
CA GLY A 81 12.91 3.44 -12.61
C GLY A 81 12.04 2.46 -11.80
N TRP A 82 12.62 1.82 -10.78
CA TRP A 82 11.89 0.93 -9.87
C TRP A 82 11.71 1.58 -8.49
N TYR A 83 10.46 1.64 -8.01
CA TYR A 83 10.17 2.01 -6.63
C TYR A 83 9.88 0.77 -5.79
N ASN A 84 10.52 0.65 -4.63
CA ASN A 84 10.29 -0.41 -3.65
C ASN A 84 9.80 0.20 -2.33
N ALA A 85 8.73 -0.35 -1.77
CA ALA A 85 8.20 -0.02 -0.45
C ALA A 85 7.79 -1.26 0.34
#